data_AF-A0A842MG35-F1
#
_entry.id   AF-A0A842MG35-F1
#
_cell.length_a   1.000
_cell.length_b   1.000
_cell.length_c   1.000
_cell.angle_alpha   90.00
_cell.angle_beta   90.00
_cell.angle_gamma   90.00
#
_symmetry.space_group_name_H-M   'P 1'
#
loop_
_entity.id
_entity.type
_entity.pdbx_description
1 polymer ?
#
loop_
_entity_poly.entity_id
_entity_poly.type
_entity_poly.pdbx_seq_one_letter_code
_entity_poly.pdbx_strand_id
1 'polypeptide(L)'
;MDLTFPEISGRMYASKVNATLPWQVAFYDPGPPPIVAEALTGTRRWELLQGLVKLMDIRQNLDARTILVSPKRRLGVDDVRLATSFGIYVVLYGDPEGLRLASKGTGVGDVNARAISAILKSKNRRVASECRDAIMSLLKEKWLTHGELVSELQLSFDPGTITHQLRSLTRAGVVQALGRTEKGEGVYGIPEIPYPVRGDLSRASKQRHLKGAIIAALASAGRPLTSYEISERLKVSKHQIRSLLKILSKESKVIRIRHGWALSGEDILT
;
A
#
# COMPACT_ATOMS: atom_id res chain seq x y z
N MET A 1 -39.90 -5.52 1.28
CA MET A 1 -39.06 -5.66 0.08
C MET A 1 -37.61 -5.43 0.51
N ASP A 2 -36.66 -6.24 0.06
CA ASP A 2 -35.23 -6.04 0.38
C ASP A 2 -34.59 -5.16 -0.70
N LEU A 3 -34.26 -3.91 -0.37
CA LEU A 3 -33.64 -2.94 -1.27
C LEU A 3 -32.24 -3.38 -1.70
N THR A 4 -31.92 -3.25 -2.99
CA THR A 4 -30.64 -3.66 -3.58
C THR A 4 -29.92 -2.51 -4.27
N PHE A 5 -28.59 -2.59 -4.40
CA PHE A 5 -27.80 -1.54 -5.06
C PHE A 5 -28.18 -1.30 -6.54
N PRO A 6 -28.51 -2.31 -7.37
CA PRO A 6 -28.97 -2.07 -8.74
C PRO A 6 -30.19 -1.15 -8.83
N GLU A 7 -31.13 -1.26 -7.89
CA GLU A 7 -32.34 -0.43 -7.82
C GLU A 7 -32.01 1.04 -7.49
N ILE A 8 -30.91 1.29 -6.78
CA ILE A 8 -30.46 2.65 -6.41
C ILE A 8 -29.51 3.25 -7.46
N SER A 9 -28.77 2.39 -8.18
CA SER A 9 -27.71 2.81 -9.12
C SER A 9 -28.24 3.09 -10.53
N GLY A 10 -29.39 2.52 -10.89
CA GLY A 10 -30.06 2.75 -12.17
C GLY A 10 -30.94 4.00 -12.12
N ARG A 11 -30.70 4.98 -13.00
CA ARG A 11 -31.61 6.15 -13.19
C ARG A 11 -33.05 5.76 -13.58
N MET A 12 -33.30 4.49 -13.87
CA MET A 12 -34.63 3.92 -14.13
C MET A 12 -35.62 4.04 -12.96
N TYR A 13 -35.14 4.14 -11.71
CA TYR A 13 -35.98 4.19 -10.51
C TYR A 13 -36.05 5.59 -9.87
N ALA A 14 -35.51 6.61 -10.55
CA ALA A 14 -35.52 7.96 -10.05
C ALA A 14 -36.96 8.46 -9.88
N SER A 15 -37.32 8.81 -8.65
CA SER A 15 -38.69 9.12 -8.26
C SER A 15 -38.81 10.54 -7.75
N LYS A 16 -39.93 11.21 -8.03
CA LYS A 16 -40.24 12.50 -7.40
C LYS A 16 -40.96 12.24 -6.09
N VAL A 17 -40.44 12.82 -5.01
CA VAL A 17 -41.01 12.76 -3.67
C VAL A 17 -41.30 14.18 -3.23
N ASN A 18 -42.55 14.45 -2.87
CA ASN A 18 -42.98 15.76 -2.39
C ASN A 18 -42.87 15.79 -0.87
N ALA A 19 -41.92 16.57 -0.36
CA ALA A 19 -41.79 16.94 1.05
C ALA A 19 -42.13 18.43 1.20
N THR A 20 -41.30 19.24 1.85
CA THR A 20 -41.44 20.71 1.77
C THR A 20 -41.24 21.20 0.34
N LEU A 21 -40.30 20.57 -0.38
CA LEU A 21 -40.04 20.80 -1.80
C LEU A 21 -40.18 19.48 -2.60
N PRO A 22 -40.44 19.57 -3.92
CA PRO A 22 -40.37 18.40 -4.79
C PRO A 22 -38.91 18.00 -5.01
N TRP A 23 -38.53 16.83 -4.49
CA TRP A 23 -37.19 16.27 -4.61
C TRP A 23 -37.17 15.07 -5.56
N GLN A 24 -36.14 15.00 -6.42
CA GLN A 24 -35.93 13.83 -7.28
C GLN A 24 -34.92 12.88 -6.64
N VAL A 25 -35.36 11.76 -6.06
CA VAL A 25 -34.51 10.79 -5.35
C VAL A 25 -34.12 9.60 -6.23
N ALA A 26 -33.06 8.88 -5.86
CA ALA A 26 -32.63 7.68 -6.57
C ALA A 26 -33.59 6.50 -6.41
N PHE A 27 -34.27 6.40 -5.26
CA PHE A 27 -35.26 5.35 -4.98
C PHE A 27 -36.32 5.84 -4.00
N TYR A 28 -37.56 5.38 -4.18
CA TYR A 28 -38.68 5.62 -3.27
C TYR A 28 -39.60 4.40 -3.19
N ASP A 29 -39.90 3.95 -1.98
CA ASP A 29 -40.95 2.97 -1.67
C ASP A 29 -41.94 3.62 -0.67
N PRO A 30 -43.23 3.77 -1.04
CA PRO A 30 -44.24 4.41 -0.20
C PRO A 30 -44.72 3.54 0.98
N GLY A 31 -44.30 2.27 1.11
CA GLY A 31 -44.73 1.37 2.18
C GLY A 31 -44.49 1.94 3.60
N PRO A 32 -45.13 1.44 4.67
CA PRO A 32 -45.00 2.02 6.01
C PRO A 32 -43.79 1.44 6.79
N PRO A 33 -42.85 2.26 7.28
CA PRO A 33 -42.62 3.68 6.94
C PRO A 33 -41.91 3.83 5.59
N PRO A 34 -42.11 4.96 4.86
CA PRO A 34 -41.59 5.11 3.51
C PRO A 34 -40.07 4.96 3.47
N ILE A 35 -39.53 4.36 2.43
CA ILE A 35 -38.08 4.21 2.25
C ILE A 35 -37.64 5.10 1.10
N VAL A 36 -36.66 5.95 1.35
CA VAL A 36 -36.11 6.88 0.37
C VAL A 36 -34.61 6.69 0.34
N ALA A 37 -34.04 6.48 -0.84
CA ALA A 37 -32.59 6.42 -1.00
C ALA A 37 -32.08 7.46 -1.99
N GLU A 38 -30.93 8.05 -1.66
CA GLU A 38 -30.19 8.95 -2.54
C GLU A 38 -28.79 8.40 -2.78
N ALA A 39 -28.37 8.38 -4.05
CA ALA A 39 -27.02 8.03 -4.43
C ALA A 39 -26.16 9.28 -4.64
N LEU A 40 -25.02 9.36 -3.95
CA LEU A 40 -24.01 10.38 -4.28
C LEU A 40 -23.35 10.01 -5.62
N THR A 41 -23.60 10.81 -6.66
CA THR A 41 -23.13 10.54 -8.03
C THR A 41 -21.87 11.33 -8.40
N GLY A 42 -21.66 12.55 -7.93
CA GLY A 42 -20.44 13.34 -8.14
C GLY A 42 -19.53 13.49 -6.92
N THR A 43 -18.42 14.18 -7.11
CA THR A 43 -17.26 14.21 -6.18
C THR A 43 -17.21 15.46 -5.31
N ARG A 44 -18.12 16.42 -5.50
CA ARG A 44 -18.04 17.74 -4.87
C ARG A 44 -18.72 17.76 -3.50
N ARG A 45 -18.14 18.47 -2.52
CA ARG A 45 -18.67 18.58 -1.15
C ARG A 45 -20.10 19.14 -1.08
N TRP A 46 -20.46 20.05 -1.99
CA TRP A 46 -21.81 20.62 -2.03
C TRP A 46 -22.88 19.57 -2.35
N GLU A 47 -22.55 18.50 -3.10
CA GLU A 47 -23.51 17.43 -3.42
C GLU A 47 -23.84 16.57 -2.19
N LEU A 48 -22.84 16.34 -1.32
CA LEU A 48 -23.07 15.71 -0.03
C LEU A 48 -24.03 16.54 0.81
N LEU A 49 -23.78 17.84 0.94
CA LEU A 49 -24.63 18.74 1.72
C LEU A 49 -26.05 18.81 1.15
N GLN A 50 -26.18 18.93 -0.17
CA GLN A 50 -27.48 18.92 -0.84
C GLN A 50 -28.23 17.60 -0.60
N GLY A 51 -27.53 16.47 -0.71
CA GLY A 51 -28.10 15.14 -0.42
C GLY A 51 -28.58 15.02 1.03
N LEU A 52 -27.81 15.53 1.99
CA LEU A 52 -28.21 15.55 3.40
C LEU A 52 -29.42 16.44 3.64
N VAL A 53 -29.45 17.67 3.10
CA VAL A 53 -30.59 18.59 3.24
C VAL A 53 -31.87 17.98 2.67
N LYS A 54 -31.77 17.39 1.48
CA LYS A 54 -32.87 16.70 0.81
C LYS A 54 -33.42 15.53 1.63
N LEU A 55 -32.54 14.65 2.10
CA LEU A 55 -32.95 13.50 2.91
C LEU A 55 -33.46 13.92 4.29
N MET A 56 -32.94 15.00 4.88
CA MET A 56 -33.46 15.56 6.12
C MET A 56 -34.88 16.09 5.95
N ASP A 57 -35.13 16.85 4.88
CA ASP A 57 -36.46 17.40 4.56
C ASP A 57 -37.50 16.29 4.36
N ILE A 58 -37.14 15.26 3.59
CA ILE A 58 -38.02 14.12 3.31
C ILE A 58 -38.31 13.33 4.59
N ARG A 59 -37.29 13.08 5.43
CA ARG A 59 -37.45 12.37 6.70
C ARG A 59 -38.41 13.12 7.63
N GLN A 60 -38.25 14.43 7.79
CA GLN A 60 -39.04 15.22 8.72
C GLN A 60 -40.52 15.31 8.30
N ASN A 61 -40.80 15.40 7.00
CA ASN A 61 -42.15 15.62 6.50
C ASN A 61 -42.93 14.32 6.21
N LEU A 62 -42.24 13.23 5.87
CA LEU A 62 -42.88 11.96 5.48
C LEU A 62 -42.62 10.82 6.47
N ASP A 63 -41.93 11.08 7.58
CA ASP A 63 -41.42 10.07 8.51
C ASP A 63 -40.69 8.92 7.80
N ALA A 64 -39.99 9.28 6.71
CA ALA A 64 -39.36 8.31 5.83
C ALA A 64 -38.02 7.83 6.41
N ARG A 65 -37.70 6.55 6.21
CA ARG A 65 -36.36 6.01 6.36
C ARG A 65 -35.49 6.49 5.20
N THR A 66 -34.57 7.40 5.50
CA THR A 66 -33.74 8.03 4.48
C THR A 66 -32.33 7.45 4.46
N ILE A 67 -31.91 6.98 3.29
CA ILE A 67 -30.66 6.26 3.07
C ILE A 67 -29.79 7.02 2.09
N LEU A 68 -28.62 7.45 2.54
CA LEU A 68 -27.56 8.00 1.70
C LEU A 68 -26.61 6.88 1.27
N VAL A 69 -26.62 6.56 -0.01
CA VAL A 69 -25.71 5.59 -0.63
C VAL A 69 -24.51 6.32 -1.21
N SER A 70 -23.32 5.93 -0.78
CA SER A 70 -22.08 6.60 -1.17
C SER A 70 -20.94 5.64 -1.50
N PRO A 71 -20.06 5.98 -2.46
CA PRO A 71 -18.80 5.27 -2.62
C PRO A 71 -17.93 5.41 -1.36
N LYS A 72 -17.24 4.32 -0.96
CA LYS A 72 -16.34 4.29 0.22
C LYS A 72 -15.32 5.44 0.27
N ARG A 73 -14.95 5.99 -0.89
CA ARG A 73 -13.92 7.02 -1.06
C ARG A 73 -14.42 8.47 -0.90
N ARG A 74 -15.74 8.69 -0.78
CA ARG A 74 -16.33 10.04 -0.80
C ARG A 74 -16.74 10.59 0.57
N LEU A 75 -16.78 9.75 1.60
CA LEU A 75 -17.18 10.16 2.94
C LEU A 75 -16.01 10.00 3.91
N GLY A 76 -15.78 11.04 4.69
CA GLY A 76 -15.00 10.98 5.93
C GLY A 76 -15.87 10.50 7.10
N VAL A 77 -15.21 10.23 8.23
CA VAL A 77 -15.91 9.84 9.47
C VAL A 77 -16.86 10.94 9.94
N ASP A 78 -16.45 12.20 9.81
CA ASP A 78 -17.26 13.34 10.26
C ASP A 78 -18.52 13.53 9.39
N ASP A 79 -18.44 13.24 8.10
CA ASP A 79 -19.60 13.28 7.20
C ASP A 79 -20.65 12.23 7.61
N VAL A 80 -20.19 11.03 8.00
CA VAL A 80 -21.09 9.98 8.50
C VAL A 80 -21.69 10.36 9.85
N ARG A 81 -20.91 10.97 10.75
CA ARG A 81 -21.41 11.46 12.04
C ARG A 81 -22.46 12.56 11.86
N LEU A 82 -22.24 13.47 10.92
CA LEU A 82 -23.19 14.50 10.55
C LEU A 82 -24.50 13.87 10.04
N ALA A 83 -24.43 12.91 9.14
CA ALA A 83 -25.61 12.16 8.68
C ALA A 83 -26.34 11.46 9.84
N THR A 84 -25.61 10.84 10.78
CA THR A 84 -26.18 10.24 12.00
C THR A 84 -26.97 11.27 12.83
N SER A 85 -26.45 12.48 13.01
CA SER A 85 -27.17 13.54 13.75
C SER A 85 -28.48 13.95 13.10
N PHE A 86 -28.59 13.83 11.77
CA PHE A 86 -29.83 14.02 11.03
C PHE A 86 -30.68 12.76 10.89
N GLY A 87 -30.29 11.66 11.56
CA GLY A 87 -30.93 10.35 11.51
C GLY A 87 -31.03 9.76 10.09
N ILE A 88 -30.04 10.06 9.26
CA ILE A 88 -29.90 9.54 7.90
C ILE A 88 -28.98 8.32 7.95
N TYR A 89 -29.42 7.21 7.36
CA TYR A 89 -28.61 6.01 7.19
C TYR A 89 -27.54 6.26 6.14
N VAL A 90 -26.29 5.87 6.41
CA VAL A 90 -25.20 5.91 5.44
C VAL A 90 -24.80 4.49 5.09
N VAL A 91 -24.95 4.15 3.82
CA VAL A 91 -24.58 2.84 3.29
C VAL A 91 -23.53 3.02 2.21
N LEU A 92 -22.43 2.27 2.34
CA LEU A 92 -21.36 2.33 1.35
C LEU A 92 -21.64 1.36 0.21
N TYR A 93 -21.36 1.77 -1.04
CA TYR A 93 -21.47 0.86 -2.19
C TYR A 93 -20.70 -0.45 -1.95
N GLY A 94 -21.37 -1.57 -2.21
CA GLY A 94 -20.85 -2.91 -1.98
C GLY A 94 -20.96 -3.42 -0.54
N ASP A 95 -21.80 -2.80 0.31
CA ASP A 95 -22.21 -3.32 1.62
C ASP A 95 -23.70 -3.72 1.60
N PRO A 96 -24.07 -4.88 1.03
CA PRO A 96 -25.47 -5.29 0.91
C PRO A 96 -26.12 -5.52 2.28
N GLU A 97 -25.31 -5.92 3.27
CA GLU A 97 -25.80 -6.10 4.63
C GLU A 97 -26.13 -4.76 5.29
N GLY A 98 -25.28 -3.74 5.10
CA GLY A 98 -25.60 -2.38 5.55
C GLY A 98 -26.90 -1.85 4.93
N LEU A 99 -27.12 -2.11 3.64
CA LEU A 99 -28.35 -1.72 2.94
C LEU A 99 -29.58 -2.45 3.49
N ARG A 100 -29.46 -3.76 3.75
CA ARG A 100 -30.52 -4.59 4.33
C ARG A 100 -30.91 -4.10 5.72
N LEU A 101 -29.93 -3.80 6.58
CA LEU A 101 -30.16 -3.29 7.93
C LEU A 101 -30.84 -1.91 7.92
N ALA A 102 -30.38 -1.01 7.05
CA ALA A 102 -31.01 0.30 6.86
C ALA A 102 -32.48 0.18 6.42
N SER A 103 -32.75 -0.69 5.46
CA SER A 103 -34.10 -0.90 4.91
C SER A 103 -35.07 -1.49 5.95
N LYS A 104 -34.56 -2.38 6.82
CA LYS A 104 -35.33 -2.96 7.94
C LYS A 104 -35.55 -1.99 9.11
N GLY A 105 -34.88 -0.84 9.13
CA GLY A 105 -34.99 0.14 10.20
C GLY A 105 -34.22 -0.24 11.48
N THR A 106 -33.10 -0.96 11.36
CA THR A 106 -32.12 -1.10 12.46
C THR A 106 -31.65 0.29 12.91
N GLY A 107 -31.18 0.46 14.15
CA GLY A 107 -30.74 1.78 14.64
C GLY A 107 -29.74 2.48 13.69
N VAL A 108 -29.99 3.76 13.37
CA VAL A 108 -29.12 4.57 12.48
C VAL A 108 -27.67 4.54 12.95
N GLY A 109 -27.44 4.60 14.27
CA GLY A 109 -26.12 4.52 14.87
C GLY A 109 -25.37 3.22 14.53
N ASP A 110 -26.05 2.08 14.56
CA ASP A 110 -25.45 0.77 14.30
C ASP A 110 -25.05 0.61 12.84
N VAL A 111 -25.95 1.01 11.93
CA VAL A 111 -25.67 1.00 10.48
C VAL A 111 -24.51 1.94 10.16
N ASN A 112 -24.52 3.16 10.71
CA ASN A 112 -23.50 4.16 10.45
C ASN A 112 -22.15 3.79 11.09
N ALA A 113 -22.14 3.08 12.23
CA ALA A 113 -20.92 2.55 12.83
C ALA A 113 -20.21 1.53 11.92
N ARG A 114 -20.97 0.74 11.14
CA ARG A 114 -20.39 -0.14 10.10
C ARG A 114 -19.73 0.66 8.99
N ALA A 115 -20.40 1.71 8.50
CA ALA A 115 -19.85 2.60 7.47
C ALA A 115 -18.55 3.28 7.95
N ILE A 116 -18.54 3.81 9.18
CA ILE A 116 -17.35 4.40 9.81
C ILE A 116 -16.21 3.37 9.88
N SER A 117 -16.51 2.16 10.37
CA SER A 117 -15.53 1.06 10.47
C SER A 117 -14.92 0.70 9.10
N ALA A 118 -15.75 0.67 8.05
CA ALA A 118 -15.30 0.42 6.69
C ALA A 118 -14.41 1.55 6.13
N ILE A 119 -14.76 2.81 6.39
CA ILE A 119 -13.97 4.00 5.99
C ILE A 119 -12.59 3.95 6.66
N LEU A 120 -12.52 3.75 7.98
CA LEU A 120 -11.28 3.68 8.74
C LEU A 120 -10.38 2.54 8.23
N LYS A 121 -10.94 1.35 8.00
CA LYS A 121 -10.20 0.20 7.45
C LYS A 121 -9.62 0.51 6.06
N SER A 122 -10.36 1.23 5.22
CA SER A 122 -9.89 1.60 3.88
C SER A 122 -8.74 2.63 3.94
N LYS A 123 -8.84 3.62 4.84
CA LYS A 123 -7.79 4.62 5.06
C LYS A 123 -6.49 3.96 5.53
N ASN A 124 -6.56 3.04 6.50
CA ASN A 124 -5.39 2.31 6.99
C ASN A 124 -4.73 1.46 5.90
N ARG A 125 -5.52 0.81 5.03
CA ARG A 125 -4.98 0.06 3.88
C ARG A 125 -4.25 0.95 2.88
N ARG A 126 -4.76 2.16 2.65
CA ARG A 126 -4.13 3.14 1.76
C ARG A 126 -2.80 3.62 2.32
N VAL A 127 -2.78 4.05 3.58
CA VAL A 127 -1.55 4.46 4.28
C VAL A 127 -0.52 3.33 4.27
N ALA A 128 -0.96 2.09 4.49
CA ALA A 128 -0.10 0.91 4.40
C ALA A 128 0.48 0.71 2.99
N SER A 129 -0.29 0.94 1.94
CA SER A 129 0.18 0.85 0.55
C SER A 129 1.18 1.95 0.23
N GLU A 130 0.84 3.21 0.53
CA GLU A 130 1.71 4.37 0.30
C GLU A 130 3.04 4.24 1.07
N CYS A 131 2.99 3.74 2.32
CA CYS A 131 4.18 3.45 3.11
C CYS A 131 5.03 2.35 2.47
N ARG A 132 4.40 1.29 1.94
CA ARG A 132 5.12 0.21 1.25
C ARG A 132 5.82 0.72 -0.01
N ASP A 133 5.13 1.52 -0.80
CA ASP A 133 5.68 2.11 -2.02
C ASP A 133 6.84 3.06 -1.70
N ALA A 134 6.73 3.85 -0.62
CA ALA A 134 7.81 4.71 -0.14
C ALA A 134 9.04 3.91 0.34
N ILE A 135 8.84 2.84 1.11
CA ILE A 135 9.93 1.93 1.52
C ILE A 135 10.61 1.36 0.27
N MET A 136 9.85 0.86 -0.70
CA MET A 136 10.40 0.31 -1.93
C MET A 136 11.17 1.36 -2.74
N SER A 137 10.68 2.60 -2.80
CA SER A 137 11.37 3.69 -3.50
C SER A 137 12.72 3.99 -2.87
N LEU A 138 12.79 4.11 -1.54
CA LEU A 138 14.06 4.32 -0.83
C LEU A 138 15.03 3.15 -1.04
N LEU A 139 14.51 1.91 -0.93
CA LEU A 139 15.33 0.72 -1.09
C LEU A 139 15.80 0.50 -2.53
N LYS A 140 15.16 1.08 -3.55
CA LYS A 140 15.69 1.05 -4.92
C LYS A 140 17.00 1.81 -5.07
N GLU A 141 17.20 2.85 -4.27
CA GLU A 141 18.38 3.72 -4.34
C GLU A 141 19.47 3.29 -3.36
N LYS A 142 19.08 2.91 -2.14
CA LYS A 142 20.01 2.61 -1.06
C LYS A 142 19.47 1.53 -0.13
N TRP A 143 20.32 0.59 0.26
CA TRP A 143 20.06 -0.33 1.35
C TRP A 143 20.22 0.33 2.72
N LEU A 144 19.23 0.14 3.59
CA LEU A 144 19.05 0.90 4.82
C LEU A 144 18.84 -0.02 6.03
N THR A 145 19.27 0.44 7.21
CA THR A 145 18.85 -0.18 8.48
C THR A 145 17.39 0.16 8.77
N HIS A 146 16.79 -0.57 9.70
CA HIS A 146 15.44 -0.25 10.18
C HIS A 146 15.37 1.18 10.77
N GLY A 147 16.38 1.59 11.53
CA GLY A 147 16.45 2.93 12.12
C GLY A 147 16.58 4.05 11.07
N GLU A 148 17.32 3.81 9.99
CA GLU A 148 17.42 4.76 8.88
C GLU A 148 16.09 4.85 8.11
N LEU A 149 15.43 3.72 7.83
CA LEU A 149 14.11 3.72 7.20
C LEU A 149 13.08 4.50 8.01
N VAL A 150 13.08 4.32 9.34
CA VAL A 150 12.19 5.09 10.22
C VAL A 150 12.55 6.58 10.17
N SER A 151 13.83 6.94 10.28
CA SER A 151 14.27 8.34 10.23
C SER A 151 13.87 9.05 8.93
N GLU A 152 13.93 8.37 7.79
CA GLU A 152 13.58 8.91 6.47
C GLU A 152 12.05 9.06 6.27
N LEU A 153 11.26 8.17 6.89
CA LEU A 153 9.81 8.08 6.62
C LEU A 153 8.92 8.61 7.75
N GLN A 154 9.47 8.89 8.94
CA GLN A 154 8.72 9.27 10.14
C GLN A 154 7.87 10.53 9.99
N LEU A 155 8.23 11.45 9.08
CA LEU A 155 7.44 12.66 8.82
C LEU A 155 6.13 12.36 8.08
N SER A 156 6.07 11.25 7.35
CA SER A 156 4.91 10.87 6.53
C SER A 156 4.13 9.69 7.10
N PHE A 157 4.79 8.83 7.89
CA PHE A 157 4.20 7.59 8.39
C PHE A 157 4.57 7.33 9.85
N ASP A 158 3.64 6.74 10.59
CA ASP A 158 3.90 6.27 11.95
C ASP A 158 5.00 5.17 11.97
N PRO A 159 5.95 5.18 12.93
CA PRO A 159 7.01 4.18 13.05
C PRO A 159 6.52 2.73 13.13
N GLY A 160 5.35 2.50 13.75
CA GLY A 160 4.72 1.19 13.81
C GLY A 160 4.24 0.73 12.43
N THR A 161 3.68 1.64 11.63
CA THR A 161 3.28 1.36 10.24
C THR A 161 4.48 1.00 9.36
N ILE A 162 5.58 1.77 9.46
CA ILE A 162 6.83 1.51 8.73
C ILE A 162 7.37 0.13 9.08
N THR A 163 7.45 -0.17 10.38
CA THR A 163 7.93 -1.48 10.88
C THR A 163 7.06 -2.62 10.38
N HIS A 164 5.74 -2.45 10.38
CA HIS A 164 4.81 -3.47 9.90
C HIS A 164 4.93 -3.70 8.39
N GLN A 165 5.03 -2.64 7.58
CA GLN A 165 5.20 -2.78 6.14
C GLN A 165 6.55 -3.38 5.77
N LEU A 166 7.64 -3.00 6.45
CA LEU A 166 8.95 -3.62 6.24
C LEU A 166 8.90 -5.12 6.52
N ARG A 167 8.30 -5.54 7.65
CA ARG A 167 8.11 -6.97 7.97
C ARG A 167 7.25 -7.70 6.94
N SER A 168 6.23 -7.03 6.39
CA SER A 168 5.40 -7.59 5.33
C SER A 168 6.22 -7.85 4.06
N LEU A 169 7.01 -6.86 3.63
CA LEU A 169 7.90 -6.97 2.47
C LEU A 169 8.98 -8.04 2.65
N THR A 170 9.51 -8.21 3.87
CA THR A 170 10.51 -9.26 4.13
C THR A 170 9.92 -10.66 4.16
N ARG A 171 8.71 -10.83 4.72
CA ARG A 171 7.98 -12.11 4.63
C ARG A 171 7.61 -12.48 3.20
N ALA A 172 7.32 -11.49 2.36
CA ALA A 172 7.07 -11.70 0.93
C ALA A 172 8.34 -11.98 0.12
N GLY A 173 9.53 -11.88 0.72
CA GLY A 173 10.82 -12.10 0.05
C GLY A 173 11.29 -10.96 -0.86
N VAL A 174 10.48 -9.91 -1.03
CA VAL A 174 10.77 -8.75 -1.89
C VAL A 174 11.92 -7.92 -1.34
N VAL A 175 11.99 -7.80 0.00
CA VAL A 175 13.08 -7.13 0.72
C VAL A 175 13.78 -8.15 1.59
N GLN A 176 15.11 -8.11 1.66
CA GLN A 176 15.88 -9.03 2.50
C GLN A 176 16.95 -8.28 3.29
N ALA A 177 17.35 -8.87 4.43
CA ALA A 177 18.52 -8.42 5.15
C ALA A 177 19.77 -8.89 4.40
N LEU A 178 20.41 -8.00 3.66
CA LEU A 178 21.59 -8.31 2.84
C LEU A 178 22.88 -8.34 3.67
N GLY A 179 22.87 -7.72 4.83
CA GLY A 179 24.01 -7.67 5.74
C GLY A 179 23.63 -7.23 7.14
N ARG A 180 24.65 -7.17 8.00
CA ARG A 180 24.53 -6.57 9.34
C ARG A 180 25.61 -5.51 9.55
N THR A 181 25.25 -4.46 10.27
CA THR A 181 26.20 -3.45 10.75
C THR A 181 27.13 -4.03 11.82
N GLU A 182 28.18 -3.31 12.20
CA GLU A 182 29.05 -3.67 13.33
C GLU A 182 28.28 -3.81 14.66
N LYS A 183 27.19 -3.05 14.81
CA LYS A 183 26.27 -3.14 15.96
C LYS A 183 25.29 -4.31 15.89
N GLY A 184 25.33 -5.10 14.81
CA GLY A 184 24.45 -6.26 14.61
C GLY A 184 23.08 -5.93 14.00
N GLU A 185 22.82 -4.68 13.63
CA GLU A 185 21.56 -4.27 13.01
C GLU A 185 21.46 -4.80 11.57
N GLY A 186 20.29 -5.27 11.16
CA GLY A 186 20.05 -5.71 9.79
C GLY A 186 20.02 -4.54 8.81
N VAL A 187 20.76 -4.67 7.71
CA VAL A 187 20.71 -3.75 6.57
C VAL A 187 19.84 -4.39 5.50
N TYR A 188 18.72 -3.75 5.19
CA TYR A 188 17.68 -4.23 4.29
C TYR A 188 17.85 -3.64 2.90
N GLY A 189 17.60 -4.46 1.87
CA GLY A 189 17.62 -4.06 0.47
C GLY A 189 16.87 -5.05 -0.40
N ILE A 190 16.77 -4.74 -1.68
CA ILE A 190 16.17 -5.59 -2.72
C ILE A 190 17.30 -6.48 -3.28
N PRO A 191 17.20 -7.82 -3.22
CA PRO A 191 18.31 -8.72 -3.55
C PRO A 191 18.93 -8.55 -4.94
N GLU A 192 18.13 -8.11 -5.91
CA GLU A 192 18.53 -7.96 -7.32
C GLU A 192 19.25 -6.63 -7.60
N ILE A 193 19.24 -5.69 -6.65
CA ILE A 193 19.84 -4.37 -6.84
C ILE A 193 21.29 -4.36 -6.35
N PRO A 194 22.25 -3.93 -7.19
CA PRO A 194 23.64 -3.81 -6.78
C PRO A 194 23.83 -2.55 -5.92
N TYR A 195 24.01 -2.74 -4.61
CA TYR A 195 24.28 -1.63 -3.70
C TYR A 195 25.79 -1.35 -3.51
N PRO A 196 26.18 -0.07 -3.35
CA PRO A 196 27.54 0.27 -2.97
C PRO A 196 27.87 -0.27 -1.58
N VAL A 197 29.13 -0.64 -1.38
CA VAL A 197 29.61 -1.20 -0.11
C VAL A 197 29.52 -0.13 0.98
N ARG A 198 28.78 -0.44 2.05
CA ARG A 198 28.67 0.40 3.24
C ARG A 198 29.91 0.28 4.13
N GLY A 199 30.30 1.40 4.74
CA GLY A 199 31.45 1.49 5.64
C GLY A 199 31.21 0.84 7.00
N ASP A 200 29.98 0.89 7.50
CA ASP A 200 29.52 0.45 8.82
C ASP A 200 29.11 -1.02 8.89
N LEU A 201 29.32 -1.79 7.82
CA LEU A 201 29.05 -3.22 7.79
C LEU A 201 30.06 -4.01 8.62
N SER A 202 29.58 -5.04 9.30
CA SER A 202 30.46 -6.00 9.96
C SER A 202 31.41 -6.65 8.96
N ARG A 203 32.62 -7.00 9.40
CA ARG A 203 33.66 -7.61 8.55
C ARG A 203 33.14 -8.80 7.73
N ALA A 204 32.35 -9.67 8.36
CA ALA A 204 31.75 -10.83 7.71
C ALA A 204 30.72 -10.45 6.64
N SER A 205 29.84 -9.48 6.93
CA SER A 205 28.84 -8.99 5.97
C SER A 205 29.51 -8.30 4.78
N LYS A 206 30.52 -7.47 5.05
CA LYS A 206 31.30 -6.78 4.02
C LYS A 206 32.00 -7.77 3.09
N GLN A 207 32.60 -8.82 3.64
CA GLN A 207 33.24 -9.88 2.86
C GLN A 207 32.22 -10.64 1.99
N ARG A 208 31.05 -10.99 2.54
CA ARG A 208 29.98 -11.68 1.80
C ARG A 208 29.46 -10.81 0.66
N HIS A 209 29.16 -9.54 0.93
CA HIS A 209 28.69 -8.57 -0.07
C HIS A 209 29.69 -8.41 -1.21
N LEU A 210 30.98 -8.20 -0.88
CA LEU A 210 32.03 -8.05 -1.88
C LEU A 210 32.22 -9.31 -2.73
N LYS A 211 32.14 -10.52 -2.14
CA LYS A 211 32.20 -11.77 -2.91
C LYS A 211 31.04 -11.85 -3.92
N GLY A 212 29.82 -11.53 -3.49
CA GLY A 212 28.65 -11.50 -4.37
C GLY A 212 28.81 -10.48 -5.50
N ALA A 213 29.28 -9.27 -5.18
CA ALA A 213 29.53 -8.22 -6.17
C ALA A 213 30.61 -8.61 -7.19
N ILE A 214 31.67 -9.32 -6.77
CA ILE A 214 32.70 -9.85 -7.69
C ILE A 214 32.08 -10.88 -8.64
N ILE A 215 31.28 -11.82 -8.13
CA ILE A 215 30.61 -12.84 -8.95
C ILE A 215 29.68 -12.18 -9.97
N ALA A 216 28.86 -11.21 -9.55
CA ALA A 216 27.97 -10.48 -10.44
C ALA A 216 28.73 -9.66 -11.51
N ALA A 217 29.87 -9.05 -11.14
CA ALA A 217 30.72 -8.31 -12.07
C ALA A 217 31.37 -9.23 -13.12
N LEU A 218 31.70 -10.47 -12.75
CA LEU A 218 32.22 -11.48 -13.68
C LEU A 218 31.12 -12.01 -14.61
N ALA A 219 29.95 -12.35 -14.06
CA ALA A 219 28.79 -12.83 -14.84
C ALA A 219 28.38 -11.82 -15.94
N SER A 220 28.32 -10.54 -15.58
CA SER A 220 27.91 -9.46 -16.50
C SER A 220 28.97 -9.07 -17.53
N ALA A 221 30.23 -9.49 -17.36
CA ALA A 221 31.31 -9.07 -18.24
C ALA A 221 31.37 -9.85 -19.56
N GLY A 222 30.88 -11.09 -19.58
CA GLY A 222 31.02 -12.00 -20.74
C GLY A 222 32.46 -12.30 -21.16
N ARG A 223 33.45 -11.87 -20.37
CA ARG A 223 34.89 -12.06 -20.60
C ARG A 223 35.65 -12.09 -19.28
N PRO A 224 36.85 -12.68 -19.25
CA PRO A 224 37.70 -12.61 -18.07
C PRO A 224 38.02 -11.15 -17.70
N LEU A 225 37.86 -10.82 -16.41
CA LEU A 225 38.24 -9.51 -15.85
C LEU A 225 39.52 -9.61 -15.02
N THR A 226 40.41 -8.65 -15.17
CA THR A 226 41.58 -8.51 -14.32
C THR A 226 41.19 -8.01 -12.93
N SER A 227 42.04 -8.26 -11.92
CA SER A 227 41.82 -7.73 -10.58
C SER A 227 41.81 -6.20 -10.52
N TYR A 228 42.39 -5.53 -11.53
CA TYR A 228 42.35 -4.07 -11.66
C TYR A 228 40.99 -3.59 -12.16
N GLU A 229 40.46 -4.19 -13.23
CA GLU A 229 39.13 -3.85 -13.75
C GLU A 229 38.02 -4.07 -12.71
N ILE A 230 38.10 -5.16 -11.94
CA ILE A 230 37.14 -5.43 -10.86
C ILE A 230 37.27 -4.37 -9.74
N SER A 231 38.50 -3.94 -9.43
CA SER A 231 38.80 -2.93 -8.41
C SER A 231 38.22 -1.57 -8.79
N GLU A 232 38.39 -1.15 -10.05
CA GLU A 232 37.82 0.09 -10.61
C GLU A 232 36.28 0.04 -10.60
N ARG A 233 35.68 -1.05 -11.09
CA ARG A 233 34.21 -1.20 -11.15
C ARG A 233 33.56 -1.14 -9.78
N LEU A 234 34.15 -1.81 -8.79
CA LEU A 234 33.59 -1.91 -7.44
C LEU A 234 34.05 -0.78 -6.51
N LYS A 235 34.97 0.09 -6.95
CA LYS A 235 35.61 1.14 -6.13
C LYS A 235 36.21 0.60 -4.83
N VAL A 236 36.88 -0.55 -4.91
CA VAL A 236 37.48 -1.27 -3.78
C VAL A 236 38.94 -1.54 -4.05
N SER A 237 39.79 -1.51 -3.02
CA SER A 237 41.24 -1.71 -3.19
C SER A 237 41.61 -3.02 -3.91
N LYS A 238 42.58 -2.95 -4.83
CA LYS A 238 43.09 -4.11 -5.59
C LYS A 238 43.57 -5.26 -4.70
N HIS A 239 44.16 -4.93 -3.54
CA HIS A 239 44.62 -5.93 -2.57
C HIS A 239 43.46 -6.74 -1.97
N GLN A 240 42.35 -6.08 -1.62
CA GLN A 240 41.15 -6.75 -1.12
C GLN A 240 40.53 -7.62 -2.21
N ILE A 241 40.39 -7.12 -3.44
CA ILE A 241 39.87 -7.90 -4.58
C ILE A 241 40.71 -9.15 -4.82
N ARG A 242 42.05 -9.03 -4.86
CA ARG A 242 42.95 -10.18 -5.02
C ARG A 242 42.79 -11.21 -3.91
N SER A 243 42.64 -10.77 -2.67
CA SER A 243 42.41 -11.66 -1.52
C SER A 243 41.10 -12.43 -1.66
N LEU A 244 40.01 -11.74 -2.03
CA LEU A 244 38.70 -12.36 -2.22
C LEU A 244 38.66 -13.33 -3.40
N LEU A 245 39.32 -13.00 -4.52
CA LEU A 245 39.43 -13.88 -5.68
C LEU A 245 40.17 -15.18 -5.34
N LYS A 246 41.22 -15.13 -4.52
CA LYS A 246 41.89 -16.34 -4.02
C LYS A 246 40.94 -17.21 -3.20
N ILE A 247 40.10 -16.60 -2.36
CA ILE A 247 39.12 -17.33 -1.55
C ILE A 247 38.04 -17.95 -2.46
N LEU A 248 37.47 -17.18 -3.38
CA LEU A 248 36.47 -17.66 -4.34
C LEU A 248 37.01 -18.77 -5.25
N SER A 249 38.31 -18.72 -5.58
CA SER A 249 38.98 -19.75 -6.35
C SER A 249 39.13 -21.05 -5.57
N LYS A 250 39.51 -20.98 -4.28
CA LYS A 250 39.50 -22.14 -3.38
C LYS A 250 38.10 -22.72 -3.21
N GLU A 251 37.07 -21.88 -3.24
CA GLU A 251 35.65 -22.27 -3.22
C GLU A 251 35.13 -22.76 -4.59
N SER A 252 36.00 -22.89 -5.60
CA SER A 252 35.67 -23.32 -6.98
C SER A 252 34.60 -22.47 -7.67
N LYS A 253 34.41 -21.20 -7.24
CA LYS A 253 33.45 -20.26 -7.84
C LYS A 253 34.02 -19.48 -9.02
N VAL A 254 35.33 -19.26 -9.02
CA VAL A 254 36.04 -18.52 -10.07
C VAL A 254 37.31 -19.23 -10.49
N ILE A 255 37.67 -19.10 -11.76
CA ILE A 255 38.90 -19.64 -12.34
C ILE A 255 39.75 -18.53 -12.93
N ARG A 256 41.05 -18.77 -13.02
CA ARG A 256 42.00 -17.83 -13.62
C ARG A 256 42.28 -18.24 -15.06
N ILE A 257 42.09 -17.32 -16.00
CA ILE A 257 42.32 -17.53 -17.43
C ILE A 257 43.27 -16.47 -17.92
N ARG A 258 44.47 -16.90 -18.36
CA ARG A 258 45.59 -16.02 -18.70
C ARG A 258 45.84 -14.99 -17.57
N HIS A 259 45.52 -13.72 -17.83
CA HIS A 259 45.70 -12.61 -16.89
C HIS A 259 44.40 -12.19 -16.16
N GLY A 260 43.26 -12.78 -16.53
CA GLY A 260 41.94 -12.45 -15.98
C GLY A 260 41.34 -13.55 -15.10
N TRP A 261 40.19 -13.24 -14.52
CA TRP A 261 39.34 -14.12 -13.73
C TRP A 261 38.00 -14.26 -14.41
N ALA A 262 37.40 -15.44 -14.37
CA ALA A 262 36.08 -15.73 -14.91
C ALA A 262 35.31 -16.67 -13.97
N LEU A 263 34.01 -16.83 -14.17
CA LEU A 263 33.22 -17.80 -13.41
C LEU A 263 33.62 -19.23 -13.78
N SER A 264 33.63 -20.12 -12.79
CA SER A 264 33.91 -21.54 -13.02
C SER A 264 32.71 -22.19 -13.71
N GLY A 265 32.90 -22.80 -14.88
CA GLY A 265 31.86 -23.53 -15.61
C GLY A 265 31.10 -22.74 -16.69
N GLU A 266 31.50 -21.50 -17.01
CA GLU A 266 31.08 -20.85 -18.26
C GLU A 266 31.99 -21.30 -19.41
N ASP A 267 31.40 -21.72 -20.54
CA ASP A 267 32.10 -21.97 -21.80
C ASP A 267 32.63 -20.64 -22.32
N ILE A 268 33.86 -20.32 -21.91
CA ILE A 268 34.52 -19.09 -22.32
C ILE A 268 35.06 -19.34 -23.72
N LEU A 269 34.30 -18.87 -24.72
CA LEU A 269 34.70 -18.83 -26.12
C LEU A 269 36.11 -18.23 -26.20
N THR A 270 37.05 -19.09 -26.57
CA THR A 270 38.49 -18.82 -26.72
C THR A 270 38.79 -17.79 -27.78
#